data_AF-A0A7Y5WW31-F1
#
_entry.id   AF-A0A7Y5WW31-F1
#
_cell.length_a   1.000
_cell.length_b   1.000
_cell.length_c   1.000
_cell.angle_alpha   90.00
_cell.angle_beta   90.00
_cell.angle_gamma   90.00
#
_symmetry.space_group_name_H-M   'P 1'
#
loop_
_entity.id
_entity.type
_entity.pdbx_description
1 polymer ?
#
loop_
_entity_poly.entity_id
_entity_poly.type
_entity_poly.pdbx_seq_one_letter_code
_entity_poly.pdbx_strand_id
1 'polypeptide(L)'
;MIAAIAAAAAVWVSGGAIGIDATGGGRIGLLPVDPAHVTAALAAGVVVLALGLRRARGRAMAVAVSPLLFVVLPWLPFHVPPAFLVWTGGLATLAGTAALLTVAAVICPPDLSIRSIAPPTQARIAAALSAGVFALAAWYVAPTLPGGDEPHYLVITQSLLRDGDLDIENNHRRGDYREYFVGDLQPDSIRRGRNGALYSIHAPGLPALILPAFAVGGYLAVRVFLLLVAASAAGLVWWLAWRVTQRASAAWFGWAAVVLPAPYLLETFTIYPDGLGASVVLTGFWALLRLDWERDGHATSWRPWFLHGLALATLPWMHTRFSVLAATIGGLVLVRVSAAPNAVARAIAFLAAPALSAIAWLWFFDILYGTPDPSAP
;
A
#
# COMPACT_ATOMS: atom_id res chain seq x y z
N MET A 1 -2.99 23.44 29.29
CA MET A 1 -2.25 22.86 30.43
C MET A 1 -2.11 21.33 30.28
N ILE A 2 -3.19 20.55 30.28
CA ILE A 2 -3.14 19.07 30.16
C ILE A 2 -2.31 18.61 28.95
N ALA A 3 -2.56 19.17 27.76
CA ALA A 3 -1.81 18.85 26.54
C ALA A 3 -0.29 19.10 26.66
N ALA A 4 0.11 20.14 27.38
CA ALA A 4 1.52 20.46 27.61
C ALA A 4 2.18 19.46 28.57
N ILE A 5 1.47 19.06 29.62
CA ILE A 5 1.95 18.03 30.55
C ILE A 5 2.09 16.68 29.83
N ALA A 6 1.11 16.30 29.01
CA ALA A 6 1.16 15.07 28.24
C ALA A 6 2.34 15.07 27.24
N ALA A 7 2.59 16.19 26.57
CA ALA A 7 3.73 16.31 25.65
C ALA A 7 5.08 16.24 26.38
N ALA A 8 5.21 16.92 27.53
CA ALA A 8 6.42 16.83 28.35
C ALA A 8 6.65 15.40 28.86
N ALA A 9 5.61 14.75 29.37
CA ALA A 9 5.68 13.37 29.83
C ALA A 9 6.10 12.43 28.70
N ALA A 10 5.48 12.54 27.51
CA ALA A 10 5.81 11.71 26.36
C ALA A 10 7.27 11.86 25.91
N VAL A 11 7.79 13.10 25.85
CA VAL A 11 9.21 13.34 25.52
C VAL A 11 10.11 12.76 26.58
N TRP A 12 9.77 12.90 27.86
CA TRP A 12 10.56 12.33 28.94
C TRP A 12 10.63 10.80 28.88
N VAL A 13 9.47 10.14 28.80
CA VAL A 13 9.41 8.67 28.79
C VAL A 13 9.94 8.06 27.49
N SER A 14 10.01 8.84 26.40
CA SER A 14 10.58 8.37 25.13
C SER A 14 12.08 8.06 25.20
N GLY A 15 12.80 8.64 26.16
CA GLY A 15 14.21 8.31 26.44
C GLY A 15 14.39 7.16 27.46
N GLY A 16 13.29 6.60 27.96
CA GLY A 16 13.32 5.51 28.94
C GLY A 16 13.31 4.12 28.31
N ALA A 17 13.66 3.11 29.12
CA ALA A 17 13.56 1.70 28.77
C ALA A 17 12.61 0.97 29.72
N ILE A 18 11.78 0.06 29.19
CA ILE A 18 10.92 -0.82 29.98
C ILE A 18 11.48 -2.24 29.91
N GLY A 19 11.80 -2.82 31.05
CA GLY A 19 12.11 -4.23 31.23
C GLY A 19 10.92 -5.00 31.82
N ILE A 20 10.89 -6.31 31.58
CA ILE A 20 9.91 -7.23 32.16
C ILE A 20 10.68 -8.22 33.05
N ASP A 21 10.26 -8.35 34.30
CA ASP A 21 10.79 -9.34 35.23
C ASP A 21 10.33 -10.75 34.80
N ALA A 22 11.30 -11.62 34.51
CA ALA A 22 11.08 -12.99 34.06
C ALA A 22 10.37 -13.88 35.09
N THR A 23 10.37 -13.50 36.38
CA THR A 23 9.87 -14.35 37.47
C THR A 23 8.53 -13.90 38.04
N GLY A 24 8.27 -12.59 38.10
CA GLY A 24 7.02 -12.02 38.65
C GLY A 24 6.10 -11.33 37.66
N GLY A 25 6.47 -11.22 36.38
CA GLY A 25 5.68 -10.48 35.37
C GLY A 25 5.60 -8.96 35.65
N GLY A 26 6.36 -8.47 36.63
CA GLY A 26 6.47 -7.06 36.96
C GLY A 26 7.16 -6.28 35.85
N ARG A 27 6.81 -4.99 35.71
CA ARG A 27 7.40 -4.10 34.71
C ARG A 27 8.31 -3.11 35.41
N ILE A 28 9.56 -3.02 34.96
CA ILE A 28 10.57 -2.11 35.51
C ILE A 28 10.83 -1.03 34.47
N GLY A 29 10.49 0.22 34.80
CA GLY A 29 10.78 1.38 33.96
C GLY A 29 12.05 2.09 34.40
N LEU A 30 13.01 2.24 33.51
CA LEU A 30 14.20 3.08 33.68
C LEU A 30 13.97 4.39 32.95
N LEU A 31 13.88 5.50 33.69
CA LEU A 31 13.68 6.83 33.13
C LEU A 31 14.96 7.66 33.20
N PRO A 32 15.30 8.41 32.14
CA PRO A 32 16.46 9.29 32.15
C PRO A 32 16.20 10.48 33.08
N VAL A 33 17.08 10.69 34.06
CA VAL A 33 17.01 11.82 35.00
C VAL A 33 18.09 12.86 34.74
N ASP A 34 18.90 12.67 33.69
CA ASP A 34 19.93 13.63 33.34
C ASP A 34 19.31 14.97 32.88
N PRO A 35 20.04 16.09 33.09
CA PRO A 35 19.53 17.42 32.78
C PRO A 35 19.08 17.59 31.33
N ALA A 36 19.66 16.87 30.36
CA ALA A 36 19.31 17.03 28.96
C ALA A 36 17.90 16.51 28.66
N HIS A 37 17.56 15.30 29.10
CA HIS A 37 16.22 14.74 28.91
C HIS A 37 15.13 15.51 29.67
N VAL A 38 15.42 15.93 30.91
CA VAL A 38 14.49 16.75 31.70
C VAL A 38 14.25 18.10 31.03
N THR A 39 15.31 18.76 30.53
CA THR A 39 15.19 20.03 29.81
C THR A 39 14.41 19.87 28.51
N ALA A 40 14.65 18.81 27.74
CA ALA A 40 13.91 18.54 26.50
C ALA A 40 12.42 18.32 26.76
N ALA A 41 12.07 17.56 27.80
CA ALA A 41 10.69 17.33 28.22
C ALA A 41 9.99 18.63 28.63
N LEU A 42 10.63 19.44 29.48
CA LEU A 42 10.09 20.74 29.89
C LEU A 42 9.93 21.69 28.70
N ALA A 43 10.93 21.75 27.81
CA ALA A 43 10.87 22.57 26.60
C ALA A 43 9.71 22.17 25.70
N ALA A 44 9.48 20.87 25.48
CA ALA A 44 8.34 20.39 24.70
C ALA A 44 7.00 20.81 25.31
N GLY A 45 6.84 20.68 26.63
CA GLY A 45 5.65 21.15 27.34
C GLY A 45 5.43 22.65 27.20
N VAL A 46 6.48 23.45 27.39
CA VAL A 46 6.44 24.92 27.24
C VAL A 46 6.07 25.32 25.82
N VAL A 47 6.66 24.68 24.79
CA VAL A 47 6.34 24.94 23.38
C VAL A 47 4.87 24.65 23.10
N VAL A 48 4.36 23.49 23.51
CA VAL A 48 2.95 23.12 23.32
C VAL A 48 2.01 24.09 24.05
N LEU A 49 2.37 24.50 25.28
CA LEU A 49 1.60 25.49 26.03
C LEU A 49 1.58 26.85 25.32
N ALA A 50 2.75 27.35 24.94
CA ALA A 50 2.90 28.64 24.26
C ALA A 50 2.14 28.68 22.93
N LEU A 51 2.26 27.63 22.12
CA LEU A 51 1.53 27.51 20.85
C LEU A 51 0.03 27.36 21.04
N GLY A 52 -0.43 26.67 22.09
CA GLY A 52 -1.85 26.54 22.42
C GLY A 52 -2.48 27.84 22.93
N LEU A 53 -1.71 28.67 23.66
CA LEU A 53 -2.15 29.99 24.11
C LEU A 53 -2.18 31.01 22.97
N ARG A 54 -1.29 30.88 21.98
CA ARG A 54 -1.29 31.74 20.78
C ARG A 54 -2.59 31.57 19.99
N ARG A 55 -3.25 32.70 19.69
CA ARG A 55 -4.49 32.76 18.90
C ARG A 55 -5.60 31.82 19.39
N ALA A 56 -5.65 31.53 20.69
CA ALA A 56 -6.64 30.66 21.33
C ALA A 56 -6.74 29.24 20.71
N ARG A 57 -5.63 28.67 20.26
CA ARG A 57 -5.56 27.35 19.60
C ARG A 57 -5.59 26.16 20.57
N GLY A 58 -5.93 26.36 21.85
CA GLY A 58 -5.79 25.35 22.91
C GLY A 58 -6.40 23.99 22.60
N ARG A 59 -7.64 23.96 22.08
CA ARG A 59 -8.31 22.70 21.70
C ARG A 59 -7.64 22.03 20.50
N ALA A 60 -7.27 22.79 19.48
CA ALA A 60 -6.59 22.26 18.30
C ALA A 60 -5.21 21.69 18.66
N MET A 61 -4.48 22.36 19.54
CA MET A 61 -3.19 21.89 20.05
C MET A 61 -3.34 20.63 20.89
N ALA A 62 -4.37 20.55 21.75
CA ALA A 62 -4.65 19.34 22.51
C ALA A 62 -4.96 18.13 21.62
N VAL A 63 -5.71 18.33 20.54
CA VAL A 63 -5.96 17.29 19.53
C VAL A 63 -4.68 16.95 18.76
N ALA A 64 -3.85 17.94 18.43
CA ALA A 64 -2.61 17.72 17.69
C ALA A 64 -1.65 16.81 18.46
N VAL A 65 -1.47 17.05 19.77
CA VAL A 65 -0.55 16.25 20.59
C VAL A 65 -1.17 14.98 21.18
N SER A 66 -2.45 14.70 20.94
CA SER A 66 -3.12 13.51 21.51
C SER A 66 -2.48 12.17 21.13
N PRO A 67 -1.83 11.98 19.96
CA PRO A 67 -1.09 10.75 19.69
C PRO A 67 0.02 10.45 20.70
N LEU A 68 0.58 11.47 21.36
CA LEU A 68 1.60 11.29 22.39
C LEU A 68 1.09 10.52 23.60
N LEU A 69 -0.23 10.43 23.81
CA LEU A 69 -0.80 9.58 24.86
C LEU A 69 -0.42 8.12 24.66
N PHE A 70 -0.29 7.63 23.42
CA PHE A 70 0.15 6.26 23.14
C PHE A 70 1.56 5.99 23.66
N VAL A 71 2.45 6.98 23.60
CA VAL A 71 3.82 6.88 24.14
C VAL A 71 3.80 6.78 25.68
N VAL A 72 2.81 7.38 26.33
CA VAL A 72 2.66 7.37 27.79
C VAL A 72 1.98 6.10 28.31
N LEU A 73 1.12 5.44 27.51
CA LEU A 73 0.36 4.26 27.92
C LEU A 73 1.20 3.13 28.55
N PRO A 74 2.37 2.73 28.00
CA PRO A 74 3.23 1.72 28.62
C PRO A 74 3.71 2.09 30.03
N TRP A 75 3.80 3.38 30.33
CA TRP A 75 4.46 3.95 31.51
C TRP A 75 3.50 4.26 32.67
N LEU A 76 2.22 3.89 32.53
CA LEU A 76 1.26 4.03 33.62
C LEU A 76 1.69 3.18 34.83
N PRO A 77 1.60 3.72 36.06
CA PRO A 77 2.17 3.09 37.26
C PRO A 77 1.37 1.87 37.78
N PHE A 78 0.36 1.43 37.03
CA PHE A 78 -0.49 0.29 37.33
C PHE A 78 -0.43 -0.75 36.20
N HIS A 79 -0.96 -1.94 36.42
CA HIS A 79 -1.00 -2.98 35.40
C HIS A 79 -1.76 -2.50 34.15
N VAL A 80 -1.11 -2.58 32.98
CA VAL A 80 -1.72 -2.24 31.69
C VAL A 80 -1.80 -3.49 30.80
N PRO A 81 -2.72 -3.53 29.83
CA PRO A 81 -2.75 -4.60 28.85
C PRO A 81 -1.41 -4.74 28.10
N PRO A 82 -0.93 -5.96 27.82
CA PRO A 82 0.30 -6.17 27.05
C PRO A 82 0.32 -5.43 25.70
N ALA A 83 -0.85 -5.25 25.08
CA ALA A 83 -1.01 -4.48 23.85
C ALA A 83 -0.49 -3.03 23.94
N PHE A 84 -0.46 -2.42 25.13
CA PHE A 84 0.07 -1.05 25.27
C PHE A 84 1.59 -1.03 25.04
N LEU A 85 2.31 -2.12 25.34
CA LEU A 85 3.76 -2.23 25.15
C LEU A 85 4.18 -2.15 23.68
N VAL A 86 3.24 -2.32 22.74
CA VAL A 86 3.48 -2.08 21.31
C VAL A 86 3.96 -0.65 21.05
N TRP A 87 3.59 0.32 21.90
CA TRP A 87 4.03 1.71 21.79
C TRP A 87 5.40 1.98 22.44
N THR A 88 6.24 0.96 22.56
CA THR A 88 7.65 1.09 22.96
C THR A 88 8.57 0.93 21.73
N GLY A 89 9.80 1.45 21.81
CA GLY A 89 10.77 1.36 20.72
C GLY A 89 10.34 2.13 19.45
N GLY A 90 10.55 1.52 18.29
CA GLY A 90 10.32 2.16 16.99
C GLY A 90 8.90 2.70 16.79
N LEU A 91 7.86 2.01 17.28
CA LEU A 91 6.48 2.44 17.11
C LEU A 91 6.12 3.70 17.92
N ALA A 92 6.83 4.00 19.01
CA ALA A 92 6.69 5.25 19.74
C ALA A 92 7.05 6.47 18.85
N THR A 93 8.02 6.30 17.95
CA THR A 93 8.44 7.36 17.01
C THR A 93 7.34 7.72 16.03
N LEU A 94 6.42 6.79 15.70
CA LEU A 94 5.25 7.08 14.86
C LEU A 94 4.29 8.02 15.56
N ALA A 95 4.02 7.80 16.85
CA ALA A 95 3.18 8.68 17.65
C ALA A 95 3.80 10.08 17.79
N GLY A 96 5.11 10.16 18.00
CA GLY A 96 5.87 11.42 18.00
C GLY A 96 5.80 12.16 16.66
N THR A 97 6.01 11.44 15.55
CA THR A 97 5.94 11.99 14.19
C THR A 97 4.53 12.50 13.87
N ALA A 98 3.50 11.72 14.22
CA ALA A 98 2.11 12.13 14.06
C ALA A 98 1.81 13.42 14.82
N ALA A 99 2.26 13.53 16.07
CA ALA A 99 2.10 14.75 16.87
C ALA A 99 2.86 15.96 16.28
N LEU A 100 4.08 15.77 15.77
CA LEU A 100 4.84 16.84 15.12
C LEU A 100 4.14 17.34 13.86
N LEU A 101 3.65 16.44 13.01
CA LEU A 101 2.94 16.79 11.77
C LEU A 101 1.63 17.53 12.04
N THR A 102 0.84 17.09 13.03
CA THR A 102 -0.40 17.77 13.41
C THR A 102 -0.14 19.13 14.07
N VAL A 103 0.90 19.25 14.90
CA VAL A 103 1.32 20.53 15.48
C VAL A 103 1.75 21.49 14.36
N ALA A 104 2.57 21.03 13.41
CA ALA A 104 2.98 21.78 12.23
C ALA A 104 1.76 22.27 11.43
N ALA A 105 0.77 21.41 11.22
CA ALA A 105 -0.48 21.76 10.54
C ALA A 105 -1.33 22.80 11.30
N VAL A 106 -1.33 22.76 12.64
CA VAL A 106 -2.03 23.76 13.48
C VAL A 106 -1.34 25.12 13.45
N ILE A 107 -0.01 25.14 13.37
CA ILE A 107 0.76 26.40 13.37
C ILE A 107 0.81 27.06 12.00
N CYS A 108 0.78 26.28 10.91
CA CYS A 108 0.92 26.76 9.54
C CYS A 108 -0.19 27.79 9.18
N PRO A 109 0.15 28.92 8.52
CA PRO A 109 -0.83 29.89 8.05
C PRO A 109 -1.85 29.26 7.09
N PRO A 110 -3.11 29.74 7.09
CA PRO A 110 -4.14 29.24 6.16
C PRO A 110 -3.75 29.44 4.69
N ASP A 111 -2.99 30.48 4.38
CA ASP A 111 -2.56 30.82 3.01
C ASP A 111 -1.51 29.84 2.46
N LEU A 112 -0.76 29.19 3.35
CA LEU A 112 0.18 28.10 3.04
C LEU A 112 -0.43 26.71 3.25
N SER A 113 -1.73 26.64 3.58
CA SER A 113 -2.40 25.38 3.82
C SER A 113 -2.69 24.69 2.50
N ILE A 114 -2.32 23.42 2.39
CA ILE A 114 -2.67 22.55 1.26
C ILE A 114 -4.19 22.54 0.95
N ARG A 115 -5.02 22.98 1.91
CA ARG A 115 -6.47 23.13 1.78
C ARG A 115 -6.90 24.16 0.74
N SER A 116 -6.08 25.16 0.42
CA SER A 116 -6.38 26.15 -0.63
C SER A 116 -6.13 25.62 -2.05
N ILE A 117 -5.42 24.49 -2.17
CA ILE A 117 -5.08 23.87 -3.45
C ILE A 117 -6.28 23.07 -3.97
N ALA A 118 -6.53 23.16 -5.28
CA ALA A 118 -7.58 22.40 -5.93
C ALA A 118 -7.44 20.89 -5.67
N PRO A 119 -8.54 20.16 -5.40
CA PRO A 119 -8.48 18.72 -5.07
C PRO A 119 -7.73 17.85 -6.09
N PRO A 120 -7.87 18.03 -7.42
CA PRO A 120 -7.09 17.26 -8.39
C PRO A 120 -5.58 17.47 -8.24
N THR A 121 -5.14 18.67 -7.88
CA THR A 121 -3.73 18.97 -7.63
C THR A 121 -3.27 18.32 -6.33
N GLN A 122 -4.09 18.29 -5.28
CA GLN A 122 -3.78 17.56 -4.04
C GLN A 122 -3.61 16.05 -4.29
N ALA A 123 -4.43 15.44 -5.15
CA ALA A 123 -4.26 14.04 -5.54
C ALA A 123 -2.91 13.77 -6.23
N ARG A 124 -2.46 14.70 -7.10
CA ARG A 124 -1.13 14.62 -7.73
C ARG A 124 0.00 14.81 -6.72
N ILE A 125 -0.17 15.72 -5.76
CA ILE A 125 0.78 15.90 -4.65
C ILE A 125 0.85 14.62 -3.82
N ALA A 126 -0.28 13.99 -3.51
CA ALA A 126 -0.32 12.71 -2.79
C ALA A 126 0.45 11.62 -3.54
N ALA A 127 0.27 11.52 -4.87
CA ALA A 127 1.04 10.60 -5.70
C ALA A 127 2.55 10.92 -5.67
N ALA A 128 2.95 12.18 -5.83
CA ALA A 128 4.35 12.59 -5.82
C ALA A 128 5.02 12.35 -4.45
N LEU A 129 4.33 12.65 -3.35
CA LEU A 129 4.79 12.36 -2.00
C LEU A 129 4.95 10.86 -1.79
N SER A 130 3.97 10.06 -2.21
CA SER A 130 4.06 8.59 -2.18
C SER A 130 5.27 8.09 -2.97
N ALA A 131 5.50 8.58 -4.19
CA ALA A 131 6.68 8.20 -4.97
C ALA A 131 8.00 8.47 -4.22
N GLY A 132 8.11 9.62 -3.55
CA GLY A 132 9.28 9.96 -2.73
C GLY A 132 9.46 9.02 -1.52
N VAL A 133 8.38 8.74 -0.79
CA VAL A 133 8.40 7.81 0.36
C VAL A 133 8.73 6.39 -0.07
N PHE A 134 8.11 5.92 -1.15
CA PHE A 134 8.34 4.58 -1.70
C PHE A 134 9.77 4.44 -2.23
N ALA A 135 10.31 5.47 -2.89
CA ALA A 135 11.69 5.47 -3.37
C ALA A 135 12.70 5.42 -2.22
N LEU A 136 12.45 6.18 -1.15
CA LEU A 136 13.29 6.15 0.04
C LEU A 136 13.25 4.78 0.72
N ALA A 137 12.06 4.19 0.87
CA ALA A 137 11.90 2.85 1.42
C ALA A 137 12.59 1.79 0.55
N ALA A 138 12.37 1.84 -0.77
CA ALA A 138 12.99 0.97 -1.75
C ALA A 138 14.52 1.04 -1.72
N TRP A 139 15.07 2.25 -1.57
CA TRP A 139 16.51 2.46 -1.44
C TRP A 139 17.06 1.88 -0.14
N TYR A 140 16.36 2.11 0.98
CA TYR A 140 16.76 1.62 2.30
C TYR A 140 16.82 0.09 2.37
N VAL A 141 15.87 -0.60 1.74
CA VAL A 141 15.80 -2.07 1.72
C VAL A 141 16.47 -2.70 0.48
N ALA A 142 16.99 -1.91 -0.45
CA ALA A 142 17.62 -2.43 -1.67
C ALA A 142 18.72 -3.49 -1.41
N PRO A 143 19.56 -3.41 -0.36
CA PRO A 143 20.59 -4.41 -0.11
C PRO A 143 20.06 -5.81 0.24
N THR A 144 18.79 -5.93 0.62
CA THR A 144 18.16 -7.21 1.01
C THR A 144 17.27 -7.78 -0.09
N LEU A 145 17.20 -7.14 -1.26
CA LEU A 145 16.35 -7.53 -2.38
C LEU A 145 17.19 -7.94 -3.60
N PRO A 146 16.67 -8.80 -4.49
CA PRO A 146 15.40 -9.50 -4.40
C PRO A 146 15.43 -10.66 -3.40
N GLY A 147 14.27 -10.98 -2.80
CA GLY A 147 14.14 -12.07 -1.83
C GLY A 147 12.75 -12.70 -1.81
N GLY A 148 12.60 -13.83 -1.12
CA GLY A 148 11.37 -14.63 -1.16
C GLY A 148 11.06 -15.09 -2.59
N ASP A 149 9.82 -14.91 -3.03
CA ASP A 149 9.35 -15.40 -4.33
C ASP A 149 9.70 -14.45 -5.51
N GLU A 150 10.19 -13.25 -5.19
CA GLU A 150 10.48 -12.19 -6.16
C GLU A 150 11.37 -12.64 -7.33
N PRO A 151 12.47 -13.39 -7.11
CA PRO A 151 13.32 -13.87 -8.20
C PRO A 151 12.59 -14.81 -9.17
N HIS A 152 11.61 -15.59 -8.70
CA HIS A 152 10.89 -16.55 -9.53
C HIS A 152 9.92 -15.87 -10.50
N TYR A 153 9.25 -14.78 -10.10
CA TYR A 153 8.46 -13.96 -11.02
C TYR A 153 9.32 -13.34 -12.13
N LEU A 154 10.55 -12.95 -11.79
CA LEU A 154 11.51 -12.43 -12.77
C LEU A 154 12.00 -13.50 -13.75
N VAL A 155 12.16 -14.75 -13.30
CA VAL A 155 12.54 -15.86 -14.21
C VAL A 155 11.46 -16.08 -15.26
N ILE A 156 10.18 -16.05 -14.88
CA ILE A 156 9.07 -16.13 -15.86
C ILE A 156 9.15 -14.97 -16.85
N THR A 157 9.48 -13.76 -16.36
CA THR A 157 9.65 -12.57 -17.23
C THR A 157 10.82 -12.75 -18.21
N GLN A 158 11.93 -13.36 -17.77
CA GLN A 158 13.07 -13.68 -18.62
C GLN A 158 12.72 -14.73 -19.68
N SER A 159 12.01 -15.80 -19.31
CA SER A 159 11.49 -16.81 -20.24
C SER A 159 10.61 -16.16 -21.32
N LEU A 160 9.65 -15.33 -20.92
CA LEU A 160 8.81 -14.56 -21.86
C LEU A 160 9.61 -13.64 -22.78
N LEU A 161 10.65 -12.97 -22.26
CA LEU A 161 11.44 -12.01 -23.04
C LEU A 161 12.40 -12.69 -24.01
N ARG A 162 13.06 -13.76 -23.58
CA ARG A 162 14.19 -14.39 -24.28
C ARG A 162 13.78 -15.58 -25.12
N ASP A 163 12.91 -16.41 -24.54
CA ASP A 163 12.54 -17.71 -25.07
C ASP A 163 11.13 -17.67 -25.69
N GLY A 164 10.30 -16.70 -25.29
CA GLY A 164 8.95 -16.51 -25.85
C GLY A 164 7.94 -17.56 -25.38
N ASP A 165 8.24 -18.23 -24.26
CA ASP A 165 7.42 -19.27 -23.66
C ASP A 165 7.29 -19.07 -22.13
N LEU A 166 6.80 -20.10 -21.43
CA LEU A 166 6.68 -20.13 -19.96
C LEU A 166 7.54 -21.24 -19.34
N ASP A 167 8.32 -21.98 -20.14
CA ASP A 167 9.17 -23.04 -19.62
C ASP A 167 10.39 -22.40 -18.98
N ILE A 168 10.54 -22.56 -17.66
CA ILE A 168 11.61 -21.92 -16.90
C ILE A 168 12.87 -22.80 -16.80
N GLU A 169 12.82 -24.04 -17.27
CA GLU A 169 13.90 -25.02 -17.05
C GLU A 169 15.22 -24.56 -17.67
N ASN A 170 15.19 -24.05 -18.89
CA ASN A 170 16.37 -23.54 -19.57
C ASN A 170 16.95 -22.29 -18.88
N ASN A 171 16.12 -21.38 -18.35
CA ASN A 171 16.55 -20.19 -17.63
C ASN A 171 17.32 -20.56 -16.36
N HIS A 172 16.82 -21.54 -15.60
CA HIS A 172 17.53 -22.06 -14.42
C HIS A 172 18.84 -22.76 -14.79
N ARG A 173 18.85 -23.58 -15.86
CA ARG A 173 20.07 -24.25 -16.33
C ARG A 173 21.14 -23.27 -16.81
N ARG A 174 20.76 -22.21 -17.52
CA ARG A 174 21.67 -21.13 -17.95
C ARG A 174 22.09 -20.22 -16.80
N GLY A 175 21.27 -20.15 -15.74
CA GLY A 175 21.47 -19.26 -14.62
C GLY A 175 21.13 -17.81 -14.94
N ASP A 176 20.10 -17.59 -15.77
CA ASP A 176 19.66 -16.25 -16.19
C ASP A 176 19.29 -15.36 -14.98
N TYR A 177 18.82 -15.96 -13.89
CA TYR A 177 18.47 -15.27 -12.64
C TYR A 177 19.66 -14.55 -11.99
N ARG A 178 20.90 -14.88 -12.37
CA ARG A 178 22.12 -14.27 -11.82
C ARG A 178 22.28 -12.77 -12.13
N GLU A 179 21.47 -12.26 -13.06
CA GLU A 179 21.38 -10.82 -13.35
C GLU A 179 20.85 -9.99 -12.18
N TYR A 180 20.12 -10.62 -11.26
CA TYR A 180 19.50 -9.94 -10.12
C TYR A 180 19.58 -10.74 -8.81
N PHE A 181 19.91 -12.03 -8.84
CA PHE A 181 19.97 -12.88 -7.66
C PHE A 181 21.33 -13.59 -7.54
N VAL A 182 22.02 -13.39 -6.43
CA VAL A 182 23.40 -13.88 -6.22
C VAL A 182 23.45 -15.37 -5.86
N GLY A 183 22.41 -15.88 -5.19
CA GLY A 183 22.35 -17.28 -4.74
C GLY A 183 22.00 -18.26 -5.85
N ASP A 184 22.05 -19.56 -5.54
CA ASP A 184 21.49 -20.59 -6.42
C ASP A 184 19.97 -20.61 -6.26
N LEU A 185 19.24 -20.28 -7.33
CA LEU A 185 17.79 -20.25 -7.35
C LEU A 185 17.27 -21.56 -7.93
N GLN A 186 16.75 -22.43 -7.06
CA GLN A 186 16.10 -23.68 -7.48
C GLN A 186 14.76 -23.38 -8.17
N PRO A 187 14.34 -24.10 -9.21
CA PRO A 187 13.02 -23.90 -9.81
C PRO A 187 11.90 -24.13 -8.80
N ASP A 188 10.96 -23.18 -8.68
CA ASP A 188 9.77 -23.35 -7.85
C ASP A 188 8.59 -23.82 -8.72
N SER A 189 8.37 -25.13 -8.68
CA SER A 189 7.36 -25.84 -9.47
C SER A 189 6.85 -27.06 -8.70
N ILE A 190 5.54 -27.33 -8.74
CA ILE A 190 4.96 -28.52 -8.11
C ILE A 190 5.02 -29.72 -9.06
N ARG A 191 4.61 -29.53 -10.32
CA ARG A 191 4.55 -30.58 -11.34
C ARG A 191 4.84 -30.03 -12.73
N ARG A 192 5.34 -30.90 -13.60
CA ARG A 192 5.53 -30.58 -15.02
C ARG A 192 4.20 -30.46 -15.76
N GLY A 193 4.20 -29.65 -16.81
CA GLY A 193 3.07 -29.54 -17.73
C GLY A 193 2.84 -30.81 -18.53
N ARG A 194 1.71 -30.88 -19.25
CA ARG A 194 1.34 -32.01 -20.11
C ARG A 194 2.38 -32.29 -21.20
N ASN A 195 3.09 -31.26 -21.66
CA ASN A 195 4.18 -31.34 -22.63
C ASN A 195 5.54 -31.68 -22.00
N GLY A 196 5.60 -31.92 -20.69
CA GLY A 196 6.84 -32.19 -19.97
C GLY A 196 7.65 -30.94 -19.61
N ALA A 197 7.22 -29.73 -19.98
CA ALA A 197 7.88 -28.48 -19.62
C ALA A 197 7.82 -28.20 -18.11
N LEU A 198 8.78 -27.43 -17.61
CA LEU A 198 8.81 -27.00 -16.21
C LEU A 198 8.16 -25.63 -16.09
N TYR A 199 6.96 -25.57 -15.51
CA TYR A 199 6.26 -24.31 -15.27
C TYR A 199 6.38 -23.89 -13.82
N SER A 200 6.51 -22.57 -13.60
CA SER A 200 6.50 -22.04 -12.25
C SER A 200 5.14 -22.25 -11.57
N ILE A 201 5.14 -22.42 -10.24
CA ILE A 201 3.93 -22.33 -9.42
C ILE A 201 3.33 -20.92 -9.43
N HIS A 202 4.16 -19.89 -9.67
CA HIS A 202 3.71 -18.51 -9.67
C HIS A 202 3.02 -18.15 -10.99
N ALA A 203 1.96 -17.34 -10.90
CA ALA A 203 1.13 -17.02 -12.05
C ALA A 203 1.83 -16.06 -13.03
N PRO A 204 1.61 -16.19 -14.35
CA PRO A 204 2.36 -15.46 -15.38
C PRO A 204 1.86 -14.01 -15.61
N GLY A 205 0.75 -13.59 -14.99
CA GLY A 205 0.16 -12.29 -15.26
C GLY A 205 0.99 -11.11 -14.77
N LEU A 206 1.58 -11.18 -13.57
CA LEU A 206 2.53 -10.17 -13.12
C LEU A 206 3.77 -10.13 -14.04
N PRO A 207 4.47 -11.25 -14.30
CA PRO A 207 5.59 -11.32 -15.24
C PRO A 207 5.31 -10.68 -16.60
N ALA A 208 4.16 -10.99 -17.21
CA ALA A 208 3.76 -10.41 -18.49
C ALA A 208 3.55 -8.89 -18.43
N LEU A 209 3.03 -8.36 -17.32
CA LEU A 209 2.78 -6.93 -17.14
C LEU A 209 4.07 -6.13 -16.90
N ILE A 210 5.06 -6.72 -16.21
CA ILE A 210 6.34 -6.06 -15.95
C ILE A 210 7.35 -6.24 -17.10
N LEU A 211 7.08 -7.14 -18.04
CA LEU A 211 7.92 -7.46 -19.19
C LEU A 211 8.47 -6.22 -19.93
N PRO A 212 7.66 -5.20 -20.28
CA PRO A 212 8.19 -4.03 -20.99
C PRO A 212 9.20 -3.24 -20.15
N ALA A 213 8.98 -3.12 -18.83
CA ALA A 213 9.91 -2.45 -17.95
C ALA A 213 11.21 -3.26 -17.81
N PHE A 214 11.09 -4.59 -17.66
CA PHE A 214 12.25 -5.48 -17.61
C PHE A 214 13.07 -5.43 -18.89
N ALA A 215 12.43 -5.37 -20.07
CA ALA A 215 13.13 -5.25 -21.35
C ALA A 215 13.92 -3.93 -21.49
N VAL A 216 13.44 -2.84 -20.87
CA VAL A 216 14.09 -1.52 -20.96
C VAL A 216 15.29 -1.38 -20.02
N GLY A 217 15.21 -1.93 -18.80
CA GLY A 217 16.26 -1.71 -17.79
C GLY A 217 16.35 -2.78 -16.70
N GLY A 218 15.91 -4.00 -17.00
CA GLY A 218 16.00 -5.15 -16.11
C GLY A 218 15.27 -4.94 -14.78
N TYR A 219 15.83 -5.51 -13.73
CA TYR A 219 15.25 -5.51 -12.38
C TYR A 219 14.95 -4.09 -11.85
N LEU A 220 15.88 -3.15 -12.02
CA LEU A 220 15.71 -1.78 -11.54
C LEU A 220 14.51 -1.09 -12.21
N ALA A 221 14.37 -1.24 -13.53
CA ALA A 221 13.27 -0.64 -14.27
C ALA A 221 11.91 -1.23 -13.85
N VAL A 222 11.83 -2.51 -13.55
CA VAL A 222 10.61 -3.13 -12.99
C VAL A 222 10.24 -2.51 -11.65
N ARG A 223 11.20 -2.38 -10.72
CA ARG A 223 10.94 -1.77 -9.40
C ARG A 223 10.44 -0.34 -9.53
N VAL A 224 11.06 0.45 -10.41
CA VAL A 224 10.62 1.83 -10.70
C VAL A 224 9.21 1.83 -11.30
N PHE A 225 8.92 0.92 -12.23
CA PHE A 225 7.59 0.79 -12.82
C PHE A 225 6.51 0.50 -11.76
N LEU A 226 6.71 -0.52 -10.92
CA LEU A 226 5.76 -0.88 -9.85
C LEU A 226 5.58 0.28 -8.85
N LEU A 227 6.67 0.94 -8.47
CA LEU A 227 6.65 2.10 -7.59
C LEU A 227 5.80 3.25 -8.17
N LEU A 228 5.95 3.55 -9.45
CA LEU A 228 5.18 4.60 -10.12
C LEU A 228 3.69 4.22 -10.24
N VAL A 229 3.38 2.95 -10.47
CA VAL A 229 2.00 2.45 -10.45
C VAL A 229 1.40 2.61 -9.05
N ALA A 230 2.10 2.18 -8.00
CA ALA A 230 1.66 2.30 -6.62
C ALA A 230 1.51 3.77 -6.18
N ALA A 231 2.43 4.65 -6.59
CA ALA A 231 2.34 6.09 -6.33
C ALA A 231 1.11 6.72 -7.02
N SER A 232 0.83 6.32 -8.26
CA SER A 232 -0.38 6.74 -8.97
C SER A 232 -1.65 6.23 -8.28
N ALA A 233 -1.64 4.99 -7.82
CA ALA A 233 -2.73 4.41 -7.03
C ALA A 233 -2.93 5.16 -5.71
N ALA A 234 -1.87 5.58 -5.01
CA ALA A 234 -1.96 6.40 -3.81
C ALA A 234 -2.64 7.76 -4.10
N GLY A 235 -2.31 8.41 -5.21
CA GLY A 235 -3.03 9.60 -5.67
C GLY A 235 -4.52 9.34 -5.90
N LEU A 236 -4.85 8.18 -6.48
CA LEU A 236 -6.24 7.74 -6.66
C LEU A 236 -6.93 7.46 -5.31
N VAL A 237 -6.26 6.85 -4.32
CA VAL A 237 -6.80 6.68 -2.95
C VAL A 237 -7.22 8.02 -2.37
N TRP A 238 -6.33 9.01 -2.44
CA TRP A 238 -6.63 10.35 -1.97
C TRP A 238 -7.84 10.94 -2.70
N TRP A 239 -7.87 10.82 -4.04
CA TRP A 239 -8.97 11.31 -4.87
C TRP A 239 -10.31 10.68 -4.50
N LEU A 240 -10.38 9.34 -4.41
CA LEU A 240 -11.60 8.62 -4.06
C LEU A 240 -12.07 8.98 -2.65
N ALA A 241 -11.15 9.06 -1.67
CA ALA A 241 -11.48 9.47 -0.31
C ALA A 241 -12.03 10.90 -0.26
N TRP A 242 -11.46 11.84 -1.03
CA TRP A 242 -12.01 13.19 -1.16
C TRP A 242 -13.38 13.18 -1.82
N ARG A 243 -13.59 12.40 -2.89
CA ARG A 243 -14.89 12.34 -3.58
C ARG A 243 -16.01 11.84 -2.66
N VAL A 244 -15.72 10.88 -1.79
CA VAL A 244 -16.69 10.34 -0.82
C VAL A 244 -16.96 11.34 0.31
N THR A 245 -15.92 12.00 0.83
CA THR A 245 -16.02 12.79 2.07
C THR A 245 -16.22 14.29 1.84
N GLN A 246 -15.91 14.78 0.65
CA GLN A 246 -15.79 16.19 0.28
C GLN A 246 -14.87 16.99 1.23
N ARG A 247 -13.94 16.32 1.92
CA ARG A 247 -13.07 16.92 2.95
C ARG A 247 -11.61 16.53 2.74
N ALA A 248 -10.77 17.50 2.40
CA ALA A 248 -9.34 17.27 2.19
C ALA A 248 -8.65 16.63 3.40
N SER A 249 -9.02 17.00 4.62
CA SER A 249 -8.46 16.39 5.84
C SER A 249 -8.76 14.90 5.96
N ALA A 250 -9.97 14.48 5.57
CA ALA A 250 -10.36 13.07 5.60
C ALA A 250 -9.67 12.30 4.47
N ALA A 251 -9.48 12.92 3.31
CA ALA A 251 -8.74 12.35 2.19
C ALA A 251 -7.26 12.12 2.52
N TRP A 252 -6.58 13.10 3.14
CA TRP A 252 -5.20 12.96 3.60
C TRP A 252 -5.05 11.91 4.70
N PHE A 253 -6.02 11.82 5.61
CA PHE A 253 -6.05 10.76 6.62
C PHE A 253 -6.22 9.38 5.96
N GLY A 254 -7.18 9.22 5.04
CA GLY A 254 -7.40 7.97 4.32
C GLY A 254 -6.20 7.55 3.48
N TRP A 255 -5.57 8.50 2.77
CA TRP A 255 -4.32 8.29 2.06
C TRP A 255 -3.22 7.78 3.01
N ALA A 256 -3.00 8.46 4.14
CA ALA A 256 -1.96 8.08 5.10
C ALA A 256 -2.22 6.68 5.70
N ALA A 257 -3.49 6.37 5.99
CA ALA A 257 -3.91 5.09 6.54
C ALA A 257 -3.70 3.91 5.58
N VAL A 258 -3.63 4.16 4.26
CA VAL A 258 -3.33 3.15 3.25
C VAL A 258 -1.85 3.10 2.89
N VAL A 259 -1.20 4.26 2.77
CA VAL A 259 0.13 4.41 2.18
C VAL A 259 1.27 4.17 3.15
N LEU A 260 1.09 4.57 4.42
CA LEU A 260 2.15 4.52 5.42
C LEU A 260 2.30 3.20 6.19
N PRO A 261 1.29 2.30 6.28
CA PRO A 261 1.51 0.99 6.88
C PRO A 261 2.61 0.21 6.16
N ALA A 262 3.48 -0.43 6.94
CA ALA A 262 4.61 -1.20 6.45
C ALA A 262 4.23 -2.25 5.38
N PRO A 263 3.12 -3.02 5.50
CA PRO A 263 2.77 -4.00 4.48
C PRO A 263 2.60 -3.36 3.09
N TYR A 264 1.79 -2.31 2.98
CA TYR A 264 1.59 -1.65 1.69
C TYR A 264 2.86 -0.97 1.19
N LEU A 265 3.63 -0.35 2.08
CA LEU A 265 4.88 0.32 1.73
C LEU A 265 5.86 -0.64 1.04
N LEU A 266 6.07 -1.84 1.59
CA LEU A 266 6.99 -2.83 1.02
C LEU A 266 6.49 -3.36 -0.33
N GLU A 267 5.19 -3.63 -0.44
CA GLU A 267 4.54 -4.10 -1.68
C GLU A 267 4.58 -3.09 -2.85
N THR A 268 4.97 -1.85 -2.60
CA THR A 268 5.01 -0.82 -3.66
C THR A 268 6.17 -0.98 -4.63
N PHE A 269 7.22 -1.72 -4.26
CA PHE A 269 8.43 -1.86 -5.07
C PHE A 269 9.02 -3.28 -5.09
N THR A 270 8.46 -4.22 -4.32
CA THR A 270 8.78 -5.64 -4.43
C THR A 270 7.92 -6.28 -5.52
N ILE A 271 8.47 -7.27 -6.23
CA ILE A 271 7.79 -7.92 -7.36
C ILE A 271 6.91 -9.07 -6.84
N TYR A 272 5.76 -8.69 -6.30
CA TYR A 272 4.67 -9.58 -5.90
C TYR A 272 3.37 -9.13 -6.56
N PRO A 273 2.39 -10.05 -6.75
CA PRO A 273 1.14 -9.70 -7.41
C PRO A 273 0.27 -8.75 -6.58
N ASP A 274 0.48 -8.70 -5.27
CA ASP A 274 -0.34 -7.98 -4.29
C ASP A 274 -0.32 -6.45 -4.47
N GLY A 275 0.86 -5.83 -4.59
CA GLY A 275 0.95 -4.38 -4.79
C GLY A 275 0.27 -3.88 -6.08
N LEU A 276 0.53 -4.58 -7.20
CA LEU A 276 -0.09 -4.26 -8.49
C LEU A 276 -1.60 -4.61 -8.48
N GLY A 277 -1.96 -5.74 -7.89
CA GLY A 277 -3.35 -6.18 -7.71
C GLY A 277 -4.18 -5.18 -6.89
N ALA A 278 -3.61 -4.62 -5.82
CA ALA A 278 -4.26 -3.57 -5.02
C ALA A 278 -4.57 -2.31 -5.86
N SER A 279 -3.64 -1.94 -6.76
CA SER A 279 -3.83 -0.82 -7.68
C SER A 279 -4.99 -1.09 -8.66
N VAL A 280 -5.10 -2.32 -9.17
CA VAL A 280 -6.22 -2.74 -10.03
C VAL A 280 -7.55 -2.77 -9.26
N VAL A 281 -7.57 -3.31 -8.04
CA VAL A 281 -8.75 -3.32 -7.15
C VAL A 281 -9.27 -1.91 -6.92
N LEU A 282 -8.38 -0.93 -6.75
CA LEU A 282 -8.75 0.47 -6.60
C LEU A 282 -9.48 1.04 -7.82
N THR A 283 -9.15 0.58 -9.02
CA THR A 283 -9.91 0.95 -10.23
C THR A 283 -11.34 0.41 -10.21
N GLY A 284 -11.59 -0.75 -9.57
CA GLY A 284 -12.92 -1.28 -9.37
C GLY A 284 -13.74 -0.47 -8.36
N PHE A 285 -13.12 -0.02 -7.27
CA PHE A 285 -13.75 0.96 -6.35
C PHE A 285 -14.03 2.29 -7.03
N TRP A 286 -13.12 2.74 -7.91
CA TRP A 286 -13.38 3.92 -8.73
C TRP A 286 -14.61 3.71 -9.63
N ALA A 287 -14.74 2.56 -10.29
CA ALA A 287 -15.93 2.23 -11.08
C ALA A 287 -17.22 2.28 -10.25
N LEU A 288 -17.21 1.73 -9.02
CA LEU A 288 -18.36 1.75 -8.11
C LEU A 288 -18.83 3.17 -7.76
N LEU A 289 -17.88 4.07 -7.49
CA LEU A 289 -18.18 5.44 -7.09
C LEU A 289 -18.50 6.35 -8.29
N ARG A 290 -18.03 5.98 -9.49
CA ARG A 290 -18.21 6.77 -10.71
C ARG A 290 -19.66 7.00 -11.10
N LEU A 291 -20.55 6.05 -10.81
CA LEU A 291 -21.97 6.15 -11.16
C LEU A 291 -22.68 7.32 -10.50
N ASP A 292 -22.32 7.64 -9.26
CA ASP A 292 -22.91 8.78 -8.55
C ASP A 292 -22.48 10.09 -9.20
N TRP A 293 -21.29 10.11 -9.80
CA TRP A 293 -20.71 11.30 -10.40
C TRP A 293 -21.19 11.54 -11.84
N GLU A 294 -21.44 10.47 -12.57
CA GLU A 294 -22.04 10.53 -13.92
C GLU A 294 -23.54 10.83 -13.88
N ARG A 295 -24.18 10.81 -12.71
CA ARG A 295 -25.56 11.34 -12.58
C ARG A 295 -25.59 12.86 -12.64
N ASP A 296 -24.54 13.53 -12.17
CA ASP A 296 -24.45 14.98 -12.13
C ASP A 296 -23.99 15.60 -13.47
N GLY A 297 -23.28 14.81 -14.29
CA GLY A 297 -22.83 15.22 -15.62
C GLY A 297 -23.38 14.28 -16.68
N HIS A 298 -24.04 14.81 -17.72
CA HIS A 298 -24.73 14.07 -18.81
C HIS A 298 -23.81 13.18 -19.69
N ALA A 299 -22.66 12.73 -19.21
CA ALA A 299 -21.69 11.93 -19.96
C ALA A 299 -22.09 10.45 -19.99
N THR A 300 -22.46 9.96 -21.17
CA THR A 300 -22.86 8.56 -21.43
C THR A 300 -21.73 7.73 -22.06
N SER A 301 -20.49 7.87 -21.57
CA SER A 301 -19.33 7.20 -22.21
C SER A 301 -19.19 5.74 -21.77
N TRP A 302 -19.05 4.82 -22.72
CA TRP A 302 -18.76 3.40 -22.46
C TRP A 302 -17.28 3.12 -22.17
N ARG A 303 -16.37 3.98 -22.66
CA ARG A 303 -14.92 3.77 -22.58
C ARG A 303 -14.40 3.55 -21.16
N PRO A 304 -14.82 4.33 -20.14
CA PRO A 304 -14.33 4.11 -18.79
C PRO A 304 -14.77 2.77 -18.21
N TRP A 305 -15.99 2.34 -18.51
CA TRP A 305 -16.52 1.04 -18.10
C TRP A 305 -15.68 -0.09 -18.69
N PHE A 306 -15.35 0.00 -19.98
CA PHE A 306 -14.44 -0.95 -20.61
C PHE A 306 -13.04 -0.95 -19.96
N LEU A 307 -12.47 0.22 -19.66
CA LEU A 307 -11.14 0.28 -19.01
C LEU A 307 -11.14 -0.31 -17.59
N HIS A 308 -12.19 -0.08 -16.81
CA HIS A 308 -12.33 -0.71 -15.49
C HIS A 308 -12.50 -2.23 -15.59
N GLY A 309 -13.31 -2.69 -16.55
CA GLY A 309 -13.45 -4.10 -16.86
C GLY A 309 -12.14 -4.74 -17.29
N LEU A 310 -11.41 -4.10 -18.20
CA LEU A 310 -10.11 -4.53 -18.68
C LEU A 310 -9.07 -4.62 -17.55
N ALA A 311 -9.05 -3.65 -16.64
CA ALA A 311 -8.20 -3.70 -15.46
C ALA A 311 -8.56 -4.91 -14.57
N LEU A 312 -9.82 -5.08 -14.19
CA LEU A 312 -10.23 -6.23 -13.36
C LEU A 312 -9.99 -7.59 -14.03
N ALA A 313 -10.00 -7.63 -15.37
CA ALA A 313 -9.72 -8.82 -16.14
C ALA A 313 -8.28 -9.35 -15.97
N THR A 314 -7.34 -8.54 -15.48
CA THR A 314 -5.95 -8.98 -15.24
C THR A 314 -5.76 -9.68 -13.89
N LEU A 315 -6.69 -9.51 -12.94
CA LEU A 315 -6.55 -10.02 -11.57
C LEU A 315 -6.36 -11.55 -11.49
N PRO A 316 -7.17 -12.39 -12.17
CA PRO A 316 -6.99 -13.85 -12.11
C PRO A 316 -5.62 -14.32 -12.61
N TRP A 317 -5.03 -13.58 -13.56
CA TRP A 317 -3.72 -13.88 -14.12
C TRP A 317 -2.56 -13.50 -13.19
N MET A 318 -2.74 -12.51 -12.32
CA MET A 318 -1.73 -12.14 -11.32
C MET A 318 -1.67 -13.16 -10.20
N HIS A 319 -2.83 -13.66 -9.76
CA HIS A 319 -2.94 -14.76 -8.80
C HIS A 319 -4.38 -15.31 -8.82
N THR A 320 -4.53 -16.64 -8.81
CA THR A 320 -5.84 -17.32 -8.74
C THR A 320 -6.77 -16.79 -7.65
N ARG A 321 -6.26 -16.43 -6.46
CA ARG A 321 -7.07 -15.89 -5.35
C ARG A 321 -7.73 -14.54 -5.68
N PHE A 322 -7.16 -13.77 -6.59
CA PHE A 322 -7.73 -12.49 -7.00
C PHE A 322 -8.92 -12.62 -7.95
N SER A 323 -9.21 -13.83 -8.45
CA SER A 323 -10.48 -14.11 -9.15
C SER A 323 -11.70 -13.81 -8.27
N VAL A 324 -11.61 -14.10 -6.96
CA VAL A 324 -12.66 -13.77 -5.99
C VAL A 324 -12.83 -12.25 -5.90
N LEU A 325 -11.73 -11.50 -5.79
CA LEU A 325 -11.79 -10.03 -5.75
C LEU A 325 -12.39 -9.45 -7.04
N ALA A 326 -11.98 -9.97 -8.21
CA ALA A 326 -12.50 -9.54 -9.50
C ALA A 326 -14.00 -9.81 -9.62
N ALA A 327 -14.45 -11.01 -9.23
CA ALA A 327 -15.86 -11.40 -9.27
C ALA A 327 -16.70 -10.59 -8.28
N THR A 328 -16.25 -10.41 -7.03
CA THR A 328 -16.98 -9.66 -6.01
C THR A 328 -17.12 -8.19 -6.42
N ILE A 329 -16.01 -7.52 -6.76
CA ILE A 329 -16.06 -6.09 -7.12
C ILE A 329 -16.81 -5.91 -8.45
N GLY A 330 -16.57 -6.78 -9.44
CA GLY A 330 -17.28 -6.76 -10.71
C GLY A 330 -18.79 -6.95 -10.55
N GLY A 331 -19.21 -7.89 -9.71
CA GLY A 331 -20.61 -8.11 -9.36
C GLY A 331 -21.25 -6.87 -8.71
N LEU A 332 -20.56 -6.26 -7.73
CA LEU A 332 -21.04 -5.02 -7.09
C LEU A 332 -21.17 -3.88 -8.10
N VAL A 333 -20.23 -3.76 -9.05
CA VAL A 333 -20.29 -2.76 -10.13
C VAL A 333 -21.52 -3.01 -11.00
N LEU A 334 -21.78 -4.25 -11.40
CA LEU A 334 -22.96 -4.59 -12.21
C LEU A 334 -24.28 -4.30 -11.49
N VAL A 335 -24.36 -4.61 -10.19
CA VAL A 335 -25.52 -4.26 -9.36
C VAL A 335 -25.78 -2.75 -9.43
N ARG A 336 -24.73 -1.93 -9.31
CA ARG A 336 -24.85 -0.47 -9.38
C ARG A 336 -25.19 0.03 -10.80
N VAL A 337 -24.59 -0.56 -11.83
CA VAL A 337 -24.84 -0.23 -13.25
C VAL A 337 -26.28 -0.56 -13.64
N SER A 338 -26.90 -1.59 -13.07
CA SER A 338 -28.28 -1.98 -13.38
C SER A 338 -29.31 -0.87 -13.10
N ALA A 339 -29.02 0.00 -12.13
CA ALA A 339 -29.85 1.15 -11.76
C ALA A 339 -29.50 2.44 -12.53
N ALA A 340 -28.64 2.36 -13.55
CA ALA A 340 -28.17 3.50 -14.32
C ALA A 340 -28.82 3.57 -15.71
N PRO A 341 -28.95 4.77 -16.32
CA PRO A 341 -29.31 4.90 -17.72
C PRO A 341 -28.32 4.12 -18.61
N ASN A 342 -28.82 3.49 -19.67
CA ASN A 342 -28.02 2.66 -20.59
C ASN A 342 -27.28 1.51 -19.89
N ALA A 343 -27.88 0.92 -18.84
CA ALA A 343 -27.32 -0.16 -18.04
C ALA A 343 -26.73 -1.30 -18.90
N VAL A 344 -27.45 -1.75 -19.93
CA VAL A 344 -27.01 -2.85 -20.81
C VAL A 344 -25.71 -2.50 -21.54
N ALA A 345 -25.63 -1.33 -22.17
CA ALA A 345 -24.43 -0.92 -22.89
C ALA A 345 -23.21 -0.77 -21.95
N ARG A 346 -23.42 -0.23 -20.75
CA ARG A 346 -22.36 -0.11 -19.72
C ARG A 346 -21.92 -1.48 -19.20
N ALA A 347 -22.87 -2.39 -18.97
CA ALA A 347 -22.59 -3.75 -18.53
C ALA A 347 -21.81 -4.53 -19.60
N ILE A 348 -22.21 -4.45 -20.87
CA ILE A 348 -21.49 -5.07 -21.99
C ILE A 348 -20.06 -4.51 -22.07
N ALA A 349 -19.90 -3.18 -22.04
CA ALA A 349 -18.59 -2.55 -22.08
C ALA A 349 -17.70 -3.03 -20.91
N PHE A 350 -18.26 -3.10 -19.70
CA PHE A 350 -17.54 -3.55 -18.51
C PHE A 350 -17.19 -5.05 -18.54
N LEU A 351 -18.08 -5.91 -19.06
CA LEU A 351 -17.91 -7.37 -19.04
C LEU A 351 -17.14 -7.94 -20.23
N ALA A 352 -17.03 -7.21 -21.34
CA ALA A 352 -16.41 -7.73 -22.56
C ALA A 352 -14.99 -8.29 -22.30
N ALA A 353 -14.13 -7.52 -21.64
CA ALA A 353 -12.77 -7.97 -21.34
C ALA A 353 -12.71 -9.06 -20.24
N PRO A 354 -13.41 -8.92 -19.09
CA PRO A 354 -13.48 -9.99 -18.09
C PRO A 354 -13.98 -11.34 -18.61
N ALA A 355 -15.00 -11.35 -19.46
CA ALA A 355 -15.55 -12.59 -20.00
C ALA A 355 -14.55 -13.31 -20.90
N LEU A 356 -13.91 -12.59 -21.81
CA LEU A 356 -12.85 -13.14 -22.66
C LEU A 356 -11.64 -13.60 -21.83
N SER A 357 -11.24 -12.82 -20.83
CA SER A 357 -10.15 -13.15 -19.93
C SER A 357 -10.42 -14.42 -19.12
N ALA A 358 -11.63 -14.58 -18.58
CA ALA A 358 -12.01 -15.77 -17.83
C ALA A 358 -11.98 -17.03 -18.70
N ILE A 359 -12.46 -16.95 -19.94
CA ILE A 359 -12.38 -18.06 -20.91
C ILE A 359 -10.92 -18.40 -21.21
N ALA A 360 -10.10 -17.40 -21.53
CA ALA A 360 -8.68 -17.59 -21.82
C ALA A 360 -7.91 -18.16 -20.63
N TRP A 361 -8.27 -17.75 -19.40
CA TRP A 361 -7.62 -18.19 -18.17
C TRP A 361 -7.94 -19.65 -17.83
N LEU A 362 -9.19 -20.09 -17.99
CA LEU A 362 -9.54 -21.51 -17.83
C LEU A 362 -8.92 -22.37 -18.94
N TRP A 363 -8.91 -21.86 -20.17
CA TRP A 363 -8.29 -22.55 -21.30
C TRP A 363 -6.78 -22.68 -21.14
N PHE A 364 -6.12 -21.69 -20.53
CA PHE A 364 -4.71 -21.76 -20.17
C PHE A 364 -4.39 -22.97 -19.29
N PHE A 365 -5.15 -23.19 -18.20
CA PHE A 365 -4.94 -24.37 -17.36
C PHE A 365 -5.21 -25.68 -18.11
N ASP A 366 -6.24 -25.71 -18.96
CA ASP A 366 -6.55 -26.89 -19.77
C ASP A 366 -5.40 -27.27 -20.73
N ILE A 367 -4.80 -26.28 -21.39
CA ILE A 367 -3.66 -26.49 -22.29
C ILE A 367 -2.43 -26.99 -21.52
N LEU A 368 -2.08 -26.32 -20.42
CA LEU A 368 -0.83 -26.60 -19.70
C LEU A 368 -0.92 -27.87 -18.84
N TYR A 369 -2.06 -28.11 -18.21
CA TYR A 369 -2.23 -29.11 -17.16
C TYR A 369 -3.30 -30.16 -17.46
N GLY A 370 -4.05 -30.03 -18.56
CA GLY A 370 -5.08 -30.99 -18.98
C GLY A 370 -6.38 -30.91 -18.18
N THR A 371 -6.60 -29.82 -17.45
CA THR A 371 -7.84 -29.54 -16.71
C THR A 371 -8.05 -28.03 -16.62
N PRO A 372 -9.29 -27.52 -16.70
CA PRO A 372 -9.59 -26.11 -16.48
C PRO A 372 -9.49 -25.69 -15.01
N ASP A 373 -9.17 -26.62 -14.10
CA ASP A 373 -9.03 -26.36 -12.66
C ASP A 373 -7.78 -25.51 -12.36
N PRO A 374 -7.96 -24.27 -11.85
CA PRO A 374 -6.84 -23.39 -11.49
C PRO A 374 -5.99 -23.86 -10.30
N SER A 375 -6.41 -24.93 -9.60
CA SER A 375 -5.64 -25.57 -8.53
C SER A 375 -4.76 -26.73 -9.01
N ALA A 376 -4.73 -26.98 -10.32
CA ALA A 376 -4.00 -28.09 -10.91
C ALA A 376 -2.47 -28.05 -10.80
N PRO A 377 -1.78 -26.89 -10.88
CA PRO A 377 -0.36 -26.80 -10.53
C PRO A 377 -0.17 -27.27 -9.10
#